data_AF-A0A8J3I3L9-F1
#
_entry.id   AF-A0A8J3I3L9-F1
#
_cell.length_a   1.000
_cell.length_b   1.000
_cell.length_c   1.000
_cell.angle_alpha   90.00
_cell.angle_beta   90.00
_cell.angle_gamma   90.00
#
_symmetry.space_group_name_H-M   'P 1'
#
loop_
_entity.id
_entity.type
_entity.pdbx_description
1 polymer ?
#
loop_
_entity_poly.entity_id
_entity_poly.type
_entity_poly.pdbx_seq_one_letter_code
_entity_poly.pdbx_strand_id
1 'polypeptide(L)'
;MTQPTTIPNTIAPVDVTSASFKANPFPFYARLRAEAPVFPVPLFGHKRAWLVTRYDDVLNVLKDERFAKDRRTAMTPEQLKKMPWMPPMFKPLEYNMLDLDSPDHTRLRALVHKAFTPRMIEQMRDQVQVLTNELLDKVEAKESMDLIADFALPCL
;
A
#
# COMPACT_ATOMS: atom_id res chain seq x y z
N MET A 1 8.11 -2.18 -34.56
CA MET A 1 6.72 -1.85 -34.14
C MET A 1 6.02 -3.16 -33.83
N THR A 2 6.11 -3.65 -32.60
CA THR A 2 5.44 -4.86 -32.13
C THR A 2 4.05 -4.48 -31.62
N GLN A 3 3.00 -5.03 -32.24
CA GLN A 3 1.62 -4.80 -31.80
C GLN A 3 1.40 -5.33 -30.37
N PRO A 4 0.61 -4.66 -29.53
CA PRO A 4 0.27 -5.17 -28.21
C PRO A 4 -0.58 -6.43 -28.36
N THR A 5 -0.07 -7.54 -27.84
CA THR A 5 -0.80 -8.81 -27.70
C THR A 5 -2.10 -8.55 -26.97
N THR A 6 -3.22 -8.57 -27.70
CA THR A 6 -4.55 -8.42 -27.12
C THR A 6 -4.91 -9.77 -26.51
N ILE A 7 -4.66 -9.93 -25.21
CA ILE A 7 -5.11 -11.11 -24.47
C ILE A 7 -6.65 -11.08 -24.49
N PRO A 8 -7.35 -12.09 -25.05
CA PRO A 8 -8.80 -12.17 -24.96
C PRO A 8 -9.17 -12.36 -23.49
N ASN A 9 -9.55 -11.27 -22.84
CA ASN A 9 -9.72 -11.22 -21.40
C ASN A 9 -11.18 -11.53 -21.07
N THR A 10 -11.48 -12.78 -20.70
CA THR A 10 -12.81 -13.26 -20.28
C THR A 10 -13.20 -12.74 -18.88
N ILE A 11 -12.34 -11.93 -18.25
CA ILE A 11 -12.53 -11.38 -16.92
C ILE A 11 -13.06 -9.96 -17.05
N ALA A 12 -14.29 -9.72 -16.59
CA ALA A 12 -14.90 -8.40 -16.62
C ALA A 12 -14.10 -7.40 -15.75
N PRO A 13 -13.96 -6.14 -16.18
CA PRO A 13 -13.37 -5.09 -15.35
C PRO A 13 -14.14 -4.96 -14.03
N VAL A 14 -13.41 -4.92 -12.91
CA VAL A 14 -13.99 -4.72 -11.57
C VAL A 14 -13.48 -3.41 -10.98
N ASP A 15 -14.37 -2.67 -10.33
CA ASP A 15 -13.98 -1.53 -9.51
C ASP A 15 -13.37 -2.04 -8.19
N VAL A 16 -12.04 -2.03 -8.14
CA VAL A 16 -11.25 -2.44 -6.97
C VAL A 16 -11.43 -1.50 -5.77
N THR A 17 -12.05 -0.33 -5.95
CA THR A 17 -12.29 0.64 -4.88
C THR A 17 -13.64 0.44 -4.19
N SER A 18 -14.54 -0.34 -4.78
CA SER A 18 -15.89 -0.61 -4.29
C SER A 18 -15.91 -1.37 -2.96
N ALA A 19 -16.95 -1.14 -2.16
CA ALA A 19 -17.12 -1.80 -0.85
C ALA A 19 -17.33 -3.32 -1.00
N SER A 20 -18.11 -3.75 -2.00
CA SER A 20 -18.36 -5.16 -2.28
C SER A 20 -17.09 -5.91 -2.67
N PHE A 21 -16.20 -5.28 -3.45
CA PHE A 21 -14.90 -5.86 -3.77
C PHE A 21 -14.01 -5.99 -2.53
N LYS A 22 -13.91 -4.93 -1.71
CA LYS A 22 -13.11 -4.94 -0.48
C LYS A 22 -13.58 -5.96 0.56
N ALA A 23 -14.89 -6.24 0.60
CA ALA A 23 -15.45 -7.24 1.50
C ALA A 23 -14.99 -8.67 1.17
N ASN A 24 -14.78 -9.01 -0.11
CA ASN A 24 -14.31 -10.34 -0.51
C ASN A 24 -13.51 -10.32 -1.83
N PRO A 25 -12.26 -9.84 -1.83
CA PRO A 25 -11.48 -9.70 -3.06
C PRO A 25 -10.76 -11.00 -3.46
N PHE A 26 -10.67 -11.98 -2.56
CA PHE A 26 -9.84 -13.17 -2.75
C PHE A 26 -10.24 -14.06 -3.93
N PRO A 27 -11.53 -14.32 -4.21
CA PRO A 27 -11.93 -15.10 -5.39
C PRO A 27 -11.49 -14.45 -6.69
N PHE A 28 -11.57 -13.11 -6.76
CA PHE A 28 -11.13 -12.36 -7.93
C PHE A 28 -9.61 -12.47 -8.12
N TYR A 29 -8.82 -12.27 -7.07
CA TYR A 29 -7.37 -12.45 -7.15
C TYR A 29 -6.96 -13.89 -7.48
N ALA A 30 -7.68 -14.89 -6.99
CA ALA A 30 -7.42 -16.29 -7.32
C ALA A 30 -7.60 -16.54 -8.82
N ARG A 31 -8.67 -16.02 -9.41
CA ARG A 31 -8.91 -16.09 -10.85
C ARG A 31 -7.84 -15.36 -11.66
N LEU A 32 -7.45 -14.14 -11.25
CA LEU A 32 -6.38 -13.40 -11.91
C LEU A 32 -5.05 -14.15 -11.91
N ARG A 33 -4.65 -14.75 -10.78
CA ARG A 33 -3.41 -15.54 -10.72
C ARG A 33 -3.41 -16.72 -11.70
N ALA A 34 -4.56 -17.33 -11.94
CA ALA A 34 -4.71 -18.47 -12.84
C ALA A 34 -4.75 -18.05 -14.32
N GLU A 35 -5.56 -17.04 -14.65
CA GLU A 35 -5.95 -16.72 -16.03
C GLU A 35 -5.26 -15.46 -16.60
N ALA A 36 -5.02 -14.44 -15.76
CA ALA A 36 -4.51 -13.14 -16.20
C ALA A 36 -3.70 -12.46 -15.07
N PRO A 37 -2.44 -12.89 -14.82
CA PRO A 37 -1.69 -12.47 -13.63
C PRO A 37 -1.31 -10.99 -13.62
N VAL A 38 -1.30 -10.36 -14.81
CA VAL A 38 -1.15 -8.92 -15.03
C VAL A 38 -2.40 -8.42 -15.74
N PHE A 39 -3.24 -7.65 -15.04
CA PHE A 39 -4.57 -7.28 -15.50
C PHE A 39 -4.78 -5.75 -15.47
N PRO A 40 -5.26 -5.12 -16.56
CA PRO A 40 -5.51 -3.68 -16.57
C PRO A 40 -6.78 -3.33 -15.81
N VAL A 41 -6.68 -2.42 -14.84
CA VAL A 41 -7.80 -1.91 -14.04
C VAL A 41 -7.99 -0.41 -14.24
N PRO A 42 -9.25 0.08 -14.23
CA PRO A 42 -9.50 1.51 -14.20
C PRO A 42 -9.03 2.10 -12.87
N LEU A 43 -8.38 3.25 -12.94
CA LEU A 43 -8.00 4.07 -11.79
C LEU A 43 -8.61 5.47 -11.94
N PHE A 44 -8.76 6.18 -10.83
CA PHE A 44 -9.35 7.52 -10.77
C PHE A 44 -8.91 8.44 -11.93
N GLY A 45 -9.86 9.14 -12.54
CA GLY A 45 -9.60 10.17 -13.56
C GLY A 45 -9.16 9.63 -14.93
N HIS A 46 -9.82 8.58 -15.44
CA HIS A 46 -9.55 7.95 -16.75
C HIS A 46 -8.14 7.35 -16.91
N LYS A 47 -7.42 7.13 -15.82
CA LYS A 47 -6.12 6.48 -15.84
C LYS A 47 -6.30 4.96 -15.83
N ARG A 48 -5.38 4.25 -16.47
CA ARG A 48 -5.28 2.79 -16.39
C ARG A 48 -4.14 2.44 -15.45
N ALA A 49 -4.36 1.48 -14.57
CA ALA A 49 -3.33 0.85 -13.77
C ALA A 49 -3.21 -0.63 -14.13
N TRP A 50 -2.08 -1.23 -13.80
CA TRP A 50 -1.85 -2.66 -13.96
C TRP A 50 -1.87 -3.32 -12.60
N LEU A 51 -2.77 -4.29 -12.43
CA LEU A 51 -2.84 -5.13 -11.24
C LEU A 51 -2.00 -6.38 -11.47
N VAL A 52 -0.97 -6.55 -10.64
CA VAL A 52 -0.05 -7.70 -10.67
C VAL A 52 -0.37 -8.60 -9.48
N THR A 53 -0.62 -9.89 -9.74
CA THR A 53 -1.22 -10.79 -8.72
C THR A 53 -0.41 -12.02 -8.37
N ARG A 54 0.58 -12.42 -9.19
CA ARG A 54 1.50 -13.52 -8.87
C ARG A 54 2.68 -13.00 -8.04
N TYR A 55 3.07 -13.79 -7.05
CA TYR A 55 4.12 -13.42 -6.10
C TYR A 55 5.43 -13.04 -6.79
N ASP A 56 5.91 -13.86 -7.74
CA ASP A 56 7.16 -13.61 -8.45
C ASP A 56 7.10 -12.34 -9.30
N ASP A 57 5.97 -12.10 -9.98
CA ASP A 57 5.76 -10.90 -10.78
C ASP A 57 5.74 -9.64 -9.90
N VAL A 58 5.09 -9.70 -8.74
CA VAL A 58 5.07 -8.60 -7.76
C VAL A 58 6.49 -8.32 -7.25
N LEU A 59 7.25 -9.35 -6.88
CA LEU A 59 8.64 -9.17 -6.44
C LEU A 59 9.52 -8.56 -7.53
N ASN A 60 9.36 -9.00 -8.78
CA ASN A 60 10.12 -8.46 -9.91
C ASN A 60 9.80 -6.99 -10.12
N VAL A 61 8.52 -6.61 -10.12
CA VAL A 61 8.11 -5.20 -10.26
C VAL A 61 8.61 -4.34 -9.10
N LEU A 62 8.55 -4.83 -7.86
CA LEU A 62 8.98 -4.07 -6.67
C LEU A 62 10.49 -3.85 -6.59
N LYS A 63 11.30 -4.69 -7.24
CA LYS A 63 12.77 -4.61 -7.24
C LYS A 63 13.34 -3.92 -8.48
N ASP A 64 12.55 -3.75 -9.52
CA ASP A 64 12.98 -3.20 -10.79
C ASP A 64 12.97 -1.67 -10.76
N GLU A 65 14.15 -1.07 -10.91
CA GLU A 65 14.37 0.38 -10.83
C GLU A 65 13.66 1.18 -11.95
N ARG A 66 13.16 0.49 -12.99
CA ARG A 66 12.34 1.13 -14.04
C ARG A 66 10.98 1.57 -13.51
N PHE A 67 10.50 1.00 -12.40
CA PHE A 67 9.26 1.41 -11.74
C PHE A 67 9.55 2.45 -10.66
N ALA A 68 9.53 3.72 -11.07
CA ALA A 68 9.73 4.86 -10.20
C ALA A 68 8.55 5.11 -9.26
N LYS A 69 8.84 5.49 -8.01
CA LYS A 69 7.86 5.99 -7.03
C LYS A 69 7.74 7.51 -7.11
N ASP A 70 8.86 8.17 -7.41
CA ASP A 70 8.89 9.62 -7.51
C ASP A 70 8.18 10.07 -8.79
N ARG A 71 7.07 10.76 -8.61
CA ARG A 71 6.28 11.27 -9.74
C ARG A 71 7.08 12.23 -10.62
N ARG A 72 8.08 12.92 -10.06
CA ARG A 72 8.92 13.90 -10.76
C ARG A 72 9.90 13.23 -11.72
N THR A 73 10.29 11.99 -11.43
CA THR A 73 11.13 11.16 -12.32
C THR A 73 10.25 10.39 -13.31
N ALA A 74 9.06 9.96 -12.89
CA ALA A 74 8.15 9.14 -13.69
C ALA A 74 7.30 9.92 -14.71
N MET A 75 7.07 11.22 -14.51
CA MET A 75 6.15 12.03 -15.31
C MET A 75 6.85 13.14 -16.10
N THR A 76 6.28 13.51 -17.24
CA THR A 76 6.73 14.68 -18.01
C THR A 76 6.33 15.99 -17.31
N PRO A 77 7.02 17.11 -17.60
CA PRO A 77 6.65 18.42 -17.04
C PRO A 77 5.19 18.83 -17.31
N GLU A 78 4.63 18.44 -18.46
CA GLU A 78 3.23 18.69 -18.79
C GLU A 78 2.27 17.87 -17.95
N GLN A 79 2.61 16.62 -17.65
CA GLN A 79 1.82 15.75 -16.78
C GLN A 79 1.82 16.26 -15.34
N LEU A 80 2.97 16.72 -14.84
CA LEU A 80 3.09 17.33 -13.51
C LEU A 80 2.22 18.60 -13.39
N LYS A 81 2.18 19.45 -14.42
CA LYS A 81 1.32 20.64 -14.43
C LYS A 81 -0.18 20.32 -14.40
N LYS A 82 -0.57 19.14 -14.87
CA LYS A 82 -1.96 18.64 -14.86
C LYS A 82 -2.33 17.94 -13.54
N MET A 83 -1.41 17.85 -12.58
CA MET A 83 -1.74 17.28 -11.28
C MET A 83 -2.71 18.19 -10.52
N PRO A 84 -3.64 17.62 -9.75
CA PRO A 84 -4.50 18.39 -8.86
C PRO A 84 -3.67 19.29 -7.94
N TRP A 85 -4.07 20.54 -7.80
CA TRP A 85 -3.42 21.46 -6.88
C TRP A 85 -3.54 20.94 -5.45
N MET A 86 -2.42 20.94 -4.72
CA MET A 86 -2.37 20.51 -3.34
C MET A 86 -1.96 21.67 -2.45
N PRO A 87 -2.66 21.93 -1.32
CA PRO A 87 -2.30 22.99 -0.40
C PRO A 87 -0.87 22.84 0.13
N PRO A 88 -0.12 23.94 0.35
CA PRO A 88 1.26 23.89 0.82
C PRO A 88 1.47 23.07 2.11
N MET A 89 0.48 23.04 3.00
CA MET A 89 0.52 22.25 4.24
C MET A 89 0.67 20.74 3.99
N PHE A 90 0.17 20.24 2.86
CA PHE A 90 0.25 18.82 2.51
C PHE A 90 1.51 18.48 1.69
N LYS A 91 2.35 19.45 1.32
CA LYS A 91 3.61 19.20 0.60
C LYS A 91 4.52 18.15 1.27
N PRO A 92 4.62 18.04 2.61
CA PRO A 92 5.37 16.97 3.25
C PRO A 92 4.86 15.56 2.89
N LEU A 93 3.57 15.40 2.55
CA LEU A 93 3.03 14.13 2.07
C LEU A 93 3.55 13.76 0.67
N GLU A 94 3.97 14.72 -0.15
CA GLU A 94 4.64 14.44 -1.43
C GLU A 94 6.15 14.18 -1.27
N TYR A 95 6.73 14.60 -0.15
CA TYR A 95 8.17 14.55 0.14
C TYR A 95 8.43 13.69 1.37
N ASN A 96 7.97 12.45 1.34
CA ASN A 96 8.23 11.47 2.37
C ASN A 96 8.96 10.25 1.80
N MET A 97 9.53 9.44 2.67
CA MET A 97 10.33 8.25 2.29
C MET A 97 9.56 7.27 1.39
N LEU A 98 8.23 7.18 1.48
CA LEU A 98 7.43 6.22 0.71
C LEU A 98 7.29 6.61 -0.77
N ASP A 99 7.40 7.90 -1.09
CA ASP A 99 7.16 8.44 -2.44
C ASP A 99 8.44 8.84 -3.18
N LEU A 100 9.61 8.61 -2.58
CA LEU A 100 10.90 8.94 -3.17
C LEU A 100 11.61 7.69 -3.70
N ASP A 101 12.42 7.89 -4.74
CA ASP A 101 13.37 6.89 -5.25
C ASP A 101 14.77 7.14 -4.67
N SER A 102 15.72 6.24 -4.96
CA SER A 102 17.14 6.47 -4.62
C SER A 102 17.70 7.66 -5.40
N PRO A 103 18.63 8.44 -4.82
CA PRO A 103 19.33 8.23 -3.54
C PRO A 103 18.60 8.78 -2.29
N ASP A 104 17.59 9.63 -2.45
CA ASP A 104 16.93 10.28 -1.32
C ASP A 104 16.17 9.30 -0.43
N HIS A 105 15.49 8.31 -1.01
CA HIS A 105 14.88 7.21 -0.26
C HIS A 105 15.90 6.49 0.62
N THR A 106 17.07 6.15 0.07
CA THR A 106 18.13 5.44 0.80
C THR A 106 18.63 6.28 1.98
N ARG A 107 18.84 7.58 1.77
CA ARG A 107 19.26 8.53 2.81
C ARG A 107 18.24 8.64 3.94
N LEU A 108 16.96 8.85 3.61
CA LEU A 108 15.89 8.97 4.61
C LEU A 108 15.66 7.65 5.37
N ARG A 109 15.65 6.53 4.64
CA ARG A 109 15.52 5.19 5.23
C ARG A 109 16.63 4.89 6.22
N ALA A 110 17.87 5.28 5.92
CA ALA A 110 18.99 5.09 6.83
C ALA A 110 18.83 5.87 8.16
N LEU A 111 18.15 7.02 8.15
CA LEU A 111 17.85 7.78 9.36
C LEU A 111 16.74 7.11 10.16
N VAL A 112 15.62 6.75 9.50
CA VAL A 112 14.47 6.10 10.14
C VAL A 112 14.89 4.75 10.76
N HIS A 113 15.68 3.96 10.04
CA HIS A 113 16.10 2.63 10.50
C HIS A 113 16.85 2.64 11.84
N LYS A 114 17.50 3.75 12.22
CA LYS A 114 18.16 3.87 13.53
C LYS A 114 17.17 3.79 14.70
N ALA A 115 15.93 4.21 14.50
CA ALA A 115 14.87 4.14 15.50
C ALA A 115 14.13 2.77 15.49
N PHE A 116 14.17 2.04 14.38
CA PHE A 116 13.47 0.76 14.20
C PHE A 116 14.41 -0.45 14.21
N THR A 117 15.51 -0.39 14.98
CA THR A 117 16.40 -1.55 15.12
C THR A 117 15.76 -2.64 15.98
N PRO A 118 16.12 -3.93 15.81
CA PRO A 118 15.60 -5.01 16.65
C PRO A 118 15.72 -4.73 18.15
N ARG A 119 16.82 -4.10 18.58
CA ARG A 119 17.03 -3.71 19.98
C ARG A 119 16.04 -2.65 20.46
N MET A 120 15.76 -1.63 19.65
CA MET A 120 14.78 -0.58 20.01
C MET A 120 13.37 -1.18 20.10
N ILE A 121 13.01 -2.07 19.17
CA ILE A 121 11.71 -2.76 19.20
C ILE A 121 11.60 -3.66 20.43
N GLU A 122 12.66 -4.38 20.79
CA GLU A 122 12.66 -5.24 21.99
C GLU A 122 12.48 -4.43 23.28
N GLN A 123 13.03 -3.21 23.34
CA GLN A 123 12.83 -2.31 24.49
C GLN A 123 11.37 -1.85 24.66
N MET A 124 10.55 -1.94 23.60
CA MET A 124 9.13 -1.62 23.68
C MET A 124 8.28 -2.78 24.21
N ARG A 125 8.84 -4.01 24.32
CA ARG A 125 8.10 -5.21 24.72
C ARG A 125 7.31 -5.00 26.00
N ASP A 126 7.97 -4.54 27.06
CA ASP A 126 7.34 -4.43 28.38
C ASP A 126 6.23 -3.37 28.37
N GLN A 127 6.43 -2.25 27.66
CA GLN A 127 5.41 -1.21 27.51
C GLN A 127 4.19 -1.71 26.75
N VAL A 128 4.39 -2.44 25.65
CA VAL A 128 3.32 -3.05 24.87
C VAL A 128 2.58 -4.09 25.71
N GLN A 129 3.29 -4.91 26.50
CA GLN A 129 2.68 -5.90 27.37
C GLN A 129 1.81 -5.25 28.45
N VAL A 130 2.29 -4.19 29.11
CA VAL A 130 1.53 -3.45 30.11
C VAL A 130 0.26 -2.87 29.50
N LEU A 131 0.38 -2.14 28.38
CA LEU A 131 -0.78 -1.55 27.69
C LEU A 131 -1.80 -2.62 27.27
N THR A 132 -1.31 -3.75 26.74
CA THR A 132 -2.16 -4.87 26.33
C THR A 132 -2.95 -5.43 27.52
N ASN A 133 -2.26 -5.69 28.65
CA ASN A 133 -2.91 -6.19 29.86
C ASN A 133 -3.96 -5.20 30.38
N GLU A 134 -3.62 -3.92 30.47
CA GLU A 134 -4.56 -2.88 30.92
C GLU A 134 -5.82 -2.79 30.04
N LEU A 135 -5.69 -3.00 28.72
CA LEU A 135 -6.83 -3.00 27.81
C LEU A 135 -7.69 -4.26 27.98
N LEU A 136 -7.07 -5.42 28.22
CA LEU A 136 -7.78 -6.67 28.48
C LEU A 136 -8.50 -6.64 29.83
N ASP A 137 -7.86 -6.14 30.89
CA ASP A 137 -8.45 -6.02 32.23
C ASP A 137 -9.71 -5.13 32.21
N LYS A 138 -9.74 -4.08 31.37
CA LYS A 138 -10.90 -3.18 31.22
C LYS A 138 -12.12 -3.84 30.59
N VAL A 139 -11.93 -4.91 29.82
CA VAL A 139 -13.03 -5.64 29.17
C VAL A 139 -13.34 -6.97 29.84
N GLU A 140 -12.49 -7.44 30.76
CA GLU A 140 -12.64 -8.72 31.45
C GLU A 140 -14.00 -8.86 32.15
N ALA A 141 -14.47 -7.78 32.78
CA ALA A 141 -15.75 -7.77 33.49
C ALA A 141 -16.97 -7.57 32.57
N LYS A 142 -16.77 -7.36 31.26
CA LYS A 142 -17.87 -7.19 30.30
C LYS A 142 -18.28 -8.56 29.74
N GLU A 143 -19.58 -8.76 29.54
CA GLU A 143 -20.10 -9.97 28.86
C GLU A 143 -19.75 -10.00 27.36
N SER A 144 -19.42 -8.85 26.77
CA SER A 144 -19.08 -8.70 25.36
C SER A 144 -18.11 -7.54 25.14
N MET A 145 -17.33 -7.61 24.07
CA MET A 145 -16.30 -6.63 23.69
C MET A 145 -16.36 -6.36 22.19
N ASP A 146 -16.19 -5.10 21.80
CA ASP A 146 -15.86 -4.74 20.42
C ASP A 146 -14.33 -4.79 20.28
N LEU A 147 -13.81 -5.84 19.63
CA LEU A 147 -12.37 -6.04 19.47
C LEU A 147 -11.65 -4.85 18.82
N ILE A 148 -12.32 -4.10 17.96
CA ILE A 148 -11.72 -2.95 17.30
C ILE A 148 -11.68 -1.76 18.25
N ALA A 149 -12.84 -1.38 18.79
CA ALA A 149 -12.97 -0.17 19.59
C ALA A 149 -12.32 -0.31 20.98
N ASP A 150 -12.46 -1.47 21.61
CA ASP A 150 -12.00 -1.70 22.99
C ASP A 150 -10.52 -2.14 23.08
N PHE A 151 -9.93 -2.68 22.00
CA PHE A 151 -8.59 -3.26 22.04
C PHE A 151 -7.68 -2.85 20.87
N ALA A 152 -8.03 -3.18 19.62
CA ALA A 152 -7.12 -3.01 18.49
C ALA A 152 -6.78 -1.54 18.18
N LEU A 153 -7.76 -0.64 18.25
CA LEU A 153 -7.53 0.79 18.02
C LEU A 153 -6.75 1.47 19.17
N PRO A 154 -7.05 1.21 20.45
CA PRO A 154 -6.22 1.69 21.55
C PRO A 154 -4.80 1.11 21.61
N CYS A 155 -4.57 -0.08 21.02
CA CYS A 155 -3.24 -0.70 20.91
C CYS A 155 -2.34 -0.14 19.78
N LEU A 156 -2.89 0.68 18.87
CA LEU A 156 -2.20 1.19 17.68
C LEU A 156 -1.33 2.44 17.95
#